data_AF-A0A6H2EMV0-F1
#
_entry.id   AF-A0A6H2EMV0-F1
#
_cell.length_a   1.000
_cell.length_b   1.000
_cell.length_c   1.000
_cell.angle_alpha   90.00
_cell.angle_beta   90.00
_cell.angle_gamma   90.00
#
_symmetry.space_group_name_H-M   'P 1'
#
loop_
_entity.id
_entity.type
_entity.pdbx_description
1 polymer ?
#
loop_
_entity_poly.entity_id
_entity_poly.type
_entity_poly.pdbx_seq_one_letter_code
_entity_poly.pdbx_strand_id
1 'polypeptide(L)'
;MTVALPTVSGSFGETPTITYPTPEAPKGLKVVLLEEGNGKVVQAGDEVEVNYHGQIWNGELFDSSYFRSEPTRFPIGVGMVIKGWDQALVGKQVGSRVMIIVPPEKGYGAAGNPRAGIKGDDVLVFVVDILGVTQTAFSKHFTR
;
A
#
# COMPACT_ATOMS: atom_id res chain seq x y z
N MET A 1 -16.22 -21.55 -5.44
CA MET A 1 -16.22 -20.88 -4.13
C MET A 1 -15.66 -19.48 -4.35
N THR A 2 -16.38 -18.44 -3.95
CA THR A 2 -15.93 -17.05 -4.12
C THR A 2 -15.09 -16.68 -2.90
N VAL A 3 -13.80 -16.40 -3.07
CA VAL A 3 -12.96 -15.90 -1.97
C VAL A 3 -13.44 -14.49 -1.61
N ALA A 4 -13.82 -14.29 -0.35
CA ALA A 4 -14.26 -12.99 0.14
C ALA A 4 -13.06 -12.09 0.47
N LEU A 5 -13.21 -10.78 0.27
CA LEU A 5 -12.16 -9.82 0.61
C LEU A 5 -12.16 -9.51 2.12
N PRO A 6 -11.00 -9.17 2.71
CA PRO A 6 -10.93 -8.73 4.09
C PRO A 6 -11.79 -7.49 4.34
N THR A 7 -12.25 -7.34 5.57
CA THR A 7 -12.86 -6.10 6.05
C THR A 7 -11.84 -5.33 6.90
N VAL A 8 -11.93 -4.01 6.86
CA VAL A 8 -11.06 -3.10 7.60
C VAL A 8 -11.93 -2.23 8.50
N SER A 9 -11.60 -2.18 9.79
CA SER A 9 -12.17 -1.22 10.72
C SER A 9 -11.16 -0.12 11.07
N GLY A 10 -11.67 1.00 11.58
CA GLY A 10 -10.93 2.24 11.76
C GLY A 10 -11.11 3.18 10.57
N SER A 11 -11.22 4.47 10.85
CA SER A 11 -11.34 5.54 9.85
C SER A 11 -9.98 6.10 9.47
N PHE A 12 -9.89 6.87 8.38
CA PHE A 12 -8.67 7.58 7.99
C PHE A 12 -7.91 8.19 9.19
N GLY A 13 -6.61 7.93 9.30
CA GLY A 13 -5.75 8.37 10.40
C GLY A 13 -5.74 7.47 11.64
N GLU A 14 -6.72 6.58 11.80
CA GLU A 14 -6.75 5.60 12.90
C GLU A 14 -5.97 4.34 12.53
N THR A 15 -5.36 3.67 13.51
CA THR A 15 -4.70 2.38 13.25
C THR A 15 -5.75 1.35 12.84
N PRO A 16 -5.66 0.80 11.61
CA PRO A 16 -6.69 -0.09 11.11
C PRO A 16 -6.62 -1.47 11.77
N THR A 17 -7.74 -2.16 11.85
CA THR A 17 -7.78 -3.61 12.15
C THR A 17 -8.33 -4.37 10.95
N ILE A 18 -7.60 -5.37 10.48
CA ILE A 18 -7.97 -6.18 9.30
C ILE A 18 -8.57 -7.50 9.77
N THR A 19 -9.77 -7.83 9.30
CA THR A 19 -10.44 -9.11 9.56
C THR A 19 -10.54 -9.92 8.29
N TYR A 20 -10.06 -11.17 8.34
CA TYR A 20 -10.01 -12.08 7.20
C TYR A 20 -11.21 -13.04 7.24
N PRO A 21 -12.04 -13.09 6.19
CA PRO A 21 -13.21 -13.97 6.17
C PRO A 21 -12.85 -15.43 5.89
N THR A 22 -11.72 -15.68 5.23
CA THR A 22 -11.26 -17.01 4.83
C THR A 22 -9.76 -17.17 5.07
N PRO A 23 -9.28 -18.40 5.34
CA PRO A 23 -7.84 -18.69 5.40
C PRO A 23 -7.14 -18.45 4.06
N GLU A 24 -7.80 -18.72 2.93
CA GLU A 24 -7.21 -18.53 1.61
C GLU A 24 -7.29 -17.08 1.14
N ALA A 25 -6.17 -16.58 0.60
CA ALA A 25 -6.09 -15.27 -0.04
C ALA A 25 -6.65 -15.28 -1.49
N PRO A 26 -7.23 -14.17 -1.96
CA PRO A 26 -7.66 -14.05 -3.34
C PRO A 26 -6.45 -14.03 -4.29
N LYS A 27 -6.66 -14.52 -5.51
CA LYS A 27 -5.61 -14.48 -6.55
C LYS A 27 -5.46 -13.09 -7.15
N GLY A 28 -4.20 -12.73 -7.42
CA GLY A 28 -3.83 -11.49 -8.10
C GLY A 28 -3.94 -10.25 -7.20
N LEU A 29 -3.47 -9.12 -7.73
CA LEU A 29 -3.57 -7.83 -7.04
C LEU A 29 -5.04 -7.41 -6.90
N LYS A 30 -5.44 -7.05 -5.68
CA LYS A 30 -6.73 -6.40 -5.41
C LYS A 30 -6.49 -5.03 -4.80
N VAL A 31 -7.30 -4.07 -5.23
CA VAL A 31 -7.27 -2.69 -4.73
C VAL A 31 -8.71 -2.34 -4.38
N VAL A 32 -8.93 -1.98 -3.13
CA VAL A 32 -10.25 -1.59 -2.61
C VAL A 32 -10.13 -0.18 -2.06
N LEU A 33 -10.92 0.74 -2.61
CA LEU A 33 -11.05 2.07 -2.03
C LEU A 33 -11.98 1.96 -0.82
N LEU A 34 -11.45 2.19 0.38
CA LEU A 34 -12.21 2.15 1.62
C LEU A 34 -12.84 3.52 1.89
N GLU A 35 -12.06 4.57 1.69
CA GLU A 35 -12.52 5.97 1.78
C GLU A 35 -11.96 6.75 0.59
N GLU A 36 -12.82 7.50 -0.09
CA GLU A 36 -12.43 8.38 -1.19
C GLU A 36 -11.97 9.73 -0.65
N GLY A 37 -10.76 10.15 -1.06
CA GLY A 37 -10.25 11.48 -0.76
C GLY A 37 -10.78 12.48 -1.78
N ASN A 38 -10.44 13.75 -1.59
CA ASN A 38 -10.82 14.83 -2.52
C ASN A 38 -9.64 15.73 -2.89
N GLY A 39 -8.42 15.34 -2.51
CA GLY A 39 -7.20 16.08 -2.78
C GLY A 39 -6.61 15.79 -4.15
N LYS A 40 -5.33 16.17 -4.31
CA LYS A 40 -4.59 15.94 -5.56
C LYS A 40 -4.53 14.45 -5.90
N VAL A 41 -4.58 14.15 -7.19
CA VAL A 41 -4.42 12.78 -7.72
C VAL A 41 -2.94 12.42 -7.72
N VAL A 42 -2.60 11.25 -7.18
CA VAL A 42 -1.26 10.66 -7.24
C VAL A 42 -0.89 10.35 -8.68
N GLN A 43 0.22 10.91 -9.15
CA GLN A 43 0.78 10.64 -10.47
C GLN A 43 2.03 9.75 -10.34
N ALA A 44 2.34 9.01 -11.40
CA ALA A 44 3.61 8.28 -11.46
C ALA A 44 4.78 9.27 -11.41
N GLY A 45 5.74 9.02 -10.52
CA GLY A 45 6.86 9.92 -10.25
C GLY A 45 6.64 10.86 -9.05
N ASP A 46 5.44 10.90 -8.47
CA ASP A 46 5.21 11.64 -7.24
C ASP A 46 5.87 10.96 -6.04
N GLU A 47 6.34 11.78 -5.11
CA GLU A 47 6.62 11.34 -3.75
C GLU A 47 5.32 11.43 -2.94
N VAL A 48 4.81 10.27 -2.52
CA VAL A 48 3.55 10.14 -1.79
C VAL A 48 3.85 9.97 -0.31
N GLU A 49 3.27 10.86 0.50
CA GLU A 49 3.31 10.77 1.96
C GLU A 49 2.12 9.95 2.44
N VAL A 50 2.40 8.89 3.18
CA VAL A 50 1.38 7.94 3.62
C VAL A 50 1.51 7.55 5.08
N ASN A 51 0.37 7.23 5.69
CA ASN A 51 0.37 6.24 6.76
C ASN A 51 0.02 4.87 6.19
N TYR A 52 0.61 3.82 6.74
CA TYR A 52 0.35 2.46 6.27
C TYR A 52 0.40 1.42 7.39
N HIS A 53 -0.31 0.33 7.17
CA HIS A 53 -0.34 -0.85 8.01
C HIS A 53 -0.22 -2.09 7.11
N GLY A 54 0.84 -2.87 7.27
CA GLY A 54 1.17 -4.00 6.42
C GLY A 54 1.20 -5.32 7.19
N GLN A 55 0.33 -6.25 6.83
CA GLN A 55 0.18 -7.56 7.47
C GLN A 55 0.35 -8.69 6.45
N ILE A 56 0.93 -9.82 6.86
CA ILE A 56 0.84 -11.07 6.10
C ILE A 56 -0.62 -11.55 6.19
N TRP A 57 -1.18 -12.07 5.09
CA TRP A 57 -2.56 -12.54 5.05
C TRP A 57 -2.86 -13.51 6.20
N ASN A 58 -3.85 -13.17 7.03
CA ASN A 58 -4.23 -13.93 8.23
C ASN A 58 -3.05 -14.26 9.17
N GLY A 59 -2.00 -13.43 9.14
CA GLY A 59 -0.73 -13.67 9.79
C GLY A 59 -0.25 -12.46 10.58
N GLU A 60 1.07 -12.33 10.69
CA GLU A 60 1.67 -11.30 11.52
C GLU A 60 1.68 -9.93 10.84
N LEU A 61 1.52 -8.90 11.66
CA LEU A 61 1.82 -7.53 11.30
C LEU A 61 3.33 -7.38 11.19
N PHE A 62 3.82 -7.02 10.01
CA PHE A 62 5.26 -6.89 9.78
C PHE A 62 5.74 -5.44 9.80
N ASP A 63 4.87 -4.48 9.46
CA ASP A 63 5.23 -3.07 9.49
C ASP A 63 4.00 -2.16 9.61
N SER A 64 4.13 -1.05 10.33
CA SER A 64 3.07 -0.05 10.54
C SER A 64 3.67 1.30 10.88
N SER A 65 3.33 2.34 10.11
CA SER A 65 3.76 3.72 10.41
C SER A 65 3.03 4.28 11.63
N TYR A 66 1.80 3.83 11.91
CA TYR A 66 0.98 4.29 13.03
C TYR A 66 1.64 4.03 14.40
N PHE A 67 2.42 2.95 14.53
CA PHE A 67 3.13 2.65 15.78
C PHE A 67 4.36 3.52 16.00
N ARG A 68 4.91 4.09 14.93
CA ARG A 68 6.00 5.07 14.99
C ARG A 68 5.48 6.50 15.07
N SER A 69 4.17 6.71 14.91
CA SER A 69 3.52 8.03 14.83
C SER A 69 4.16 8.96 13.80
N GLU A 70 4.76 8.41 12.75
CA GLU A 70 5.50 9.15 11.73
C GLU A 70 5.13 8.62 10.33
N PRO A 71 4.48 9.45 9.49
CA PRO A 71 4.24 9.12 8.09
C PRO A 71 5.52 8.83 7.33
N THR A 72 5.43 8.01 6.30
CA THR A 72 6.57 7.69 5.45
C THR A 72 6.32 8.17 4.02
N ARG A 73 7.38 8.61 3.35
CA ARG A 73 7.34 9.07 1.97
C ARG A 73 7.90 8.01 1.04
N PHE A 74 7.18 7.73 -0.04
CA PHE A 74 7.61 6.78 -1.05
C PHE A 74 7.44 7.36 -2.45
N PRO A 75 8.44 7.21 -3.34
CA PRO A 75 8.25 7.48 -4.76
C PRO A 75 7.38 6.38 -5.39
N ILE A 76 6.25 6.77 -6.00
CA ILE A 76 5.25 5.85 -6.54
C ILE A 76 5.25 5.85 -8.07
N GLY A 77 5.10 4.67 -8.66
CA GLY A 77 4.97 4.48 -10.11
C GLY A 77 6.30 4.48 -10.85
N VAL A 78 7.42 4.32 -10.14
CA VAL A 78 8.78 4.40 -10.70
C VAL A 78 9.66 3.18 -10.37
N GLY A 79 9.10 2.11 -9.81
CA GLY A 79 9.82 0.86 -9.54
C GLY A 79 10.65 0.86 -8.25
N MET A 80 10.40 1.81 -7.35
CA MET A 80 11.18 2.02 -6.12
C MET A 80 10.53 1.42 -4.87
N VAL A 81 9.26 0.99 -4.98
CA VAL A 81 8.54 0.20 -3.97
C VAL A 81 8.06 -1.11 -4.58
N ILE A 82 7.43 -1.97 -3.78
CA ILE A 82 6.83 -3.20 -4.31
C ILE A 82 5.80 -2.87 -5.41
N LYS A 83 5.77 -3.69 -6.47
CA LYS A 83 4.95 -3.45 -7.66
C LYS A 83 3.46 -3.29 -7.34
N GLY A 84 2.99 -3.92 -6.27
CA GLY A 84 1.62 -3.77 -5.78
C GLY A 84 1.27 -2.34 -5.44
N TRP A 85 2.17 -1.61 -4.77
CA TRP A 85 1.98 -0.20 -4.40
C TRP A 85 2.07 0.71 -5.63
N ASP A 86 3.10 0.51 -6.45
CA ASP A 86 3.29 1.28 -7.69
C ASP A 86 2.06 1.25 -8.60
N GLN A 87 1.38 0.11 -8.68
CA GLN A 87 0.18 -0.06 -9.50
C GLN A 87 -1.10 0.40 -8.81
N ALA A 88 -1.19 0.26 -7.48
CA ALA A 88 -2.42 0.50 -6.74
C ALA A 88 -2.66 1.97 -6.37
N LEU A 89 -1.59 2.73 -6.13
CA LEU A 89 -1.69 4.09 -5.60
C LEU A 89 -1.76 5.17 -6.69
N VAL A 90 -1.22 4.92 -7.89
CA VAL A 90 -1.36 5.84 -9.03
C VAL A 90 -2.85 6.02 -9.36
N GLY A 91 -3.28 7.27 -9.52
CA GLY A 91 -4.66 7.63 -9.80
C GLY A 91 -5.57 7.73 -8.56
N LYS A 92 -5.07 7.43 -7.36
CA LYS A 92 -5.80 7.68 -6.10
C LYS A 92 -5.64 9.13 -5.66
N GLN A 93 -6.58 9.62 -4.86
CA GLN A 93 -6.58 10.99 -4.38
C GLN A 93 -5.97 11.08 -2.98
N VAL A 94 -5.28 12.18 -2.71
CA VAL A 94 -4.92 12.56 -1.33
C VAL A 94 -6.21 12.65 -0.49
N GLY A 95 -6.14 12.11 0.72
CA GLY A 95 -7.27 11.88 1.62
C GLY A 95 -7.91 10.50 1.46
N SER A 96 -7.48 9.68 0.48
CA SER A 96 -8.01 8.32 0.35
C SER A 96 -7.42 7.35 1.37
N ARG A 97 -8.25 6.44 1.85
CA ARG A 97 -7.84 5.18 2.50
C ARG A 97 -8.04 4.02 1.53
N VAL A 98 -6.99 3.25 1.28
CA VAL A 98 -6.97 2.19 0.27
C VAL A 98 -6.48 0.89 0.90
N MET A 99 -7.21 -0.21 0.70
CA MET A 99 -6.72 -1.55 0.99
C MET A 99 -6.13 -2.18 -0.27
N ILE A 100 -4.94 -2.75 -0.15
CA ILE A 100 -4.20 -3.39 -1.24
C ILE A 100 -3.84 -4.81 -0.82
N ILE A 101 -4.31 -5.80 -1.58
CA ILE A 101 -3.94 -7.21 -1.40
C ILE A 101 -2.92 -7.55 -2.48
N VAL A 102 -1.67 -7.77 -2.05
CA VAL A 102 -0.51 -7.91 -2.92
C VAL A 102 -0.07 -9.37 -2.97
N PRO A 103 -0.21 -10.04 -4.12
CA PRO A 103 0.31 -11.40 -4.28
C PRO A 103 1.85 -11.38 -4.34
N PRO A 104 2.53 -12.50 -4.07
CA PRO A 104 3.99 -12.54 -3.93
C PRO A 104 4.73 -11.96 -5.12
N GLU A 105 4.28 -12.25 -6.35
CA GLU A 105 4.90 -11.75 -7.59
C GLU A 105 4.84 -10.22 -7.78
N LYS A 106 4.00 -9.54 -7.00
CA LYS A 106 3.95 -8.07 -6.93
C LYS A 106 4.40 -7.50 -5.58
N GLY A 107 4.79 -8.37 -4.65
CA GLY A 107 5.39 -8.04 -3.36
C GLY A 107 6.89 -8.29 -3.39
N TYR A 108 7.37 -9.16 -2.49
CA TYR A 108 8.78 -9.49 -2.34
C TYR A 108 9.22 -10.72 -3.18
N GLY A 109 8.31 -11.32 -3.94
CA GLY A 109 8.59 -12.48 -4.78
C GLY A 109 9.09 -13.70 -4.00
N ALA A 110 9.63 -14.69 -4.70
CA ALA A 110 10.09 -15.95 -4.11
C ALA A 110 11.19 -15.80 -3.05
N ALA A 111 11.90 -14.67 -3.04
CA ALA A 111 12.92 -14.37 -2.03
C ALA A 111 12.32 -13.97 -0.68
N GLY A 112 11.08 -13.44 -0.67
CA GLY A 112 10.46 -12.88 0.53
C GLY A 112 11.25 -11.69 1.10
N ASN A 113 11.00 -11.40 2.38
CA ASN A 113 11.80 -10.47 3.18
C ASN A 113 12.00 -11.08 4.58
N PRO A 114 13.07 -11.88 4.77
CA PRO A 114 13.31 -12.58 6.03
C PRO A 114 13.42 -11.67 7.26
N ARG A 115 13.87 -10.41 7.09
CA ARG A 115 13.96 -9.44 8.19
C ARG A 115 12.60 -9.00 8.70
N ALA A 116 11.59 -9.05 7.84
CA ALA A 116 10.20 -8.73 8.15
C ALA A 116 9.34 -9.99 8.34
N GLY A 117 9.94 -11.18 8.40
CA GLY A 117 9.22 -12.46 8.51
C GLY A 117 8.46 -12.88 7.25
N ILE A 118 8.59 -12.15 6.14
CA ILE A 118 7.84 -12.41 4.90
C ILE A 118 8.52 -13.52 4.11
N LYS A 119 7.76 -14.56 3.77
CA LYS A 119 8.16 -15.69 2.94
C LYS A 119 7.88 -15.44 1.46
N GLY A 120 8.42 -16.32 0.62
CA GLY A 120 8.37 -16.19 -0.83
C GLY A 120 6.98 -16.36 -1.46
N ASP A 121 6.05 -16.95 -0.71
CA ASP A 121 4.68 -17.27 -1.09
C ASP A 121 3.62 -16.48 -0.31
N ASP A 122 4.04 -15.57 0.56
CA ASP A 122 3.14 -14.77 1.38
C ASP A 122 2.38 -13.73 0.54
N VAL A 123 1.05 -13.73 0.71
CA VAL A 123 0.20 -12.63 0.26
C VAL A 123 0.18 -11.56 1.34
N LEU A 124 0.37 -10.31 0.95
CA LEU A 124 0.39 -9.17 1.88
C LEU A 124 -0.90 -8.37 1.77
N VAL A 125 -1.36 -7.83 2.89
CA VAL A 125 -2.45 -6.86 2.92
C VAL A 125 -1.94 -5.56 3.50
N PHE A 126 -2.14 -4.49 2.76
CA PHE A 126 -1.84 -3.13 3.19
C PHE A 126 -3.13 -2.33 3.34
N VAL A 127 -3.20 -1.52 4.38
CA VAL A 127 -4.13 -0.38 4.45
C VAL A 127 -3.28 0.88 4.40
N VAL A 128 -3.56 1.76 3.46
CA VAL A 128 -2.75 2.95 3.15
C VAL A 128 -3.63 4.19 3.18
N ASP A 129 -3.27 5.15 4.03
CA ASP A 129 -3.83 6.49 4.04
C ASP A 129 -2.91 7.43 3.25
N ILE A 130 -3.43 8.04 2.20
CA ILE A 130 -2.69 8.98 1.37
C ILE A 130 -2.81 10.37 1.98
N LEU A 131 -1.75 10.84 2.63
CA LEU A 131 -1.75 12.11 3.36
C LEU A 131 -1.39 13.30 2.47
N GLY A 132 -0.54 13.06 1.46
CA GLY A 132 -0.06 14.12 0.59
C GLY A 132 0.73 13.60 -0.60
N VAL A 133 0.94 14.50 -1.57
CA VAL A 133 1.83 14.27 -2.71
C VAL A 133 2.71 15.48 -2.93
N THR A 134 3.98 15.23 -3.20
CA THR A 134 4.93 16.23 -3.65
C THR A 134 5.44 15.81 -5.03
N GLN A 135 5.27 16.66 -6.03
CA GLN A 135 5.90 16.44 -7.31
C GLN A 135 7.42 16.57 -7.11
N THR A 136 8.16 15.48 -7.35
CA THR A 136 9.59 15.62 -7.57
C THR A 136 9.74 16.35 -8.89
N ALA A 137 9.96 17.67 -8.84
CA ALA A 137 10.29 18.41 -10.04
C ALA A 137 11.59 17.81 -10.58
N PHE A 138 11.50 17.03 -11.65
CA PHE A 138 12.60 16.93 -12.59
C PHE A 138 12.79 18.35 -13.12
N SER A 139 13.67 19.09 -12.44
CA SER A 139 14.21 20.33 -12.97
C SER A 139 14.66 20.00 -14.38
N LYS A 140 13.90 20.44 -15.38
CA LYS A 140 14.40 20.64 -16.73
C LYS A 140 15.52 21.65 -16.55
N HIS A 141 16.72 21.16 -16.24
CA HIS A 141 17.91 21.97 -16.29
C HIS A 141 18.05 22.37 -17.75
N PHE A 142 17.63 23.61 -17.97
CA PHE A 142 17.95 24.47 -19.08
C PHE A 142 19.37 24.18 -19.56
N THR A 143 19.53 23.79 -20.81
CA THR A 143 20.76 24.09 -21.53
C THR A 143 20.31 24.69 -22.85
N ARG A 144 20.53 26.00 -22.96
CA ARG A 144 20.54 26.74 -24.22
C ARG A 144 21.67 26.23 -25.10
#